data_AF-A0A9R1W4K9-F1
#
_entry.id   AF-A0A9R1W4K9-F1
#
_cell.length_a   1.000
_cell.length_b   1.000
_cell.length_c   1.000
_cell.angle_alpha   90.00
_cell.angle_beta   90.00
_cell.angle_gamma   90.00
#
_symmetry.space_group_name_H-M   'P 1'
#
loop_
_entity.id
_entity.type
_entity.pdbx_description
1 polymer ?
#
loop_
_entity_poly.entity_id
_entity_poly.type
_entity_poly.pdbx_seq_one_letter_code
_entity_poly.pdbx_strand_id
1 'polypeptide(L)'
;MYIEGKVVERPQHMLMRVAVGIHKDDIDSVIKTYELTSQSWFTHASPTLLNAGTPKPQGKAKKVVKAQKLWYEVFKSQIETGTPYMLFKDSCNRKSNQKNLGTINSSTLCAEIIEYTSPTETAVCNLASIALPQFVRVKGVSAESQPSKLVGSIGSGNRYFDFDKLAEIIERTLLESYNDFIESRMLYLAFIPRIYYYTMIVNLCACCVGQITLVVTTNLNKTIDVNYYPVETAKMSNRRHRPIGIGVQGLADAFILLGMPYDSPEAQQLNKDIFEAIY
;
A
#
# COMPACT_ATOMS: atom_id res chain seq x y z
N MET A 1 26.05 22.35 18.27
CA MET A 1 24.85 23.09 17.81
C MET A 1 25.13 23.77 16.46
N TYR A 2 24.14 23.87 15.57
CA TYR A 2 24.26 24.56 14.28
C TYR A 2 23.34 25.78 14.22
N ILE A 3 23.83 26.89 13.67
CA ILE A 3 23.03 28.06 13.27
C ILE A 3 23.35 28.31 11.80
N GLU A 4 22.32 28.35 10.94
CA GLU A 4 22.48 28.56 9.49
C GLU A 4 23.51 27.62 8.84
N GLY A 5 23.52 26.35 9.27
CA GLY A 5 24.44 25.33 8.75
C GLY A 5 25.88 25.42 9.27
N LYS A 6 26.23 26.40 10.11
CA LYS A 6 27.56 26.54 10.71
C LYS A 6 27.60 26.02 12.15
N VAL A 7 28.66 25.31 12.53
CA VAL A 7 28.89 24.86 13.91
C VAL A 7 29.19 26.06 14.79
N VAL A 8 28.36 26.30 15.80
CA VAL A 8 28.52 27.44 16.73
C VAL A 8 29.01 27.05 18.13
N GLU A 9 29.17 25.76 18.38
CA GLU A 9 29.46 25.22 19.70
C GLU A 9 30.72 24.35 19.65
N ARG A 10 31.73 24.71 20.45
CA ARG A 10 32.92 23.88 20.66
C ARG A 10 32.59 22.74 21.61
N PRO A 11 33.33 21.62 21.61
CA PRO A 11 33.12 20.52 22.55
C PRO A 11 33.02 20.98 24.01
N GLN A 12 33.90 21.90 24.44
CA GLN A 12 33.87 22.44 25.81
C GLN A 12 32.61 23.27 26.11
N HIS A 13 32.09 24.02 25.13
CA HIS A 13 30.82 24.76 25.29
C HIS A 13 29.65 23.79 25.46
N MET A 14 29.67 22.66 24.74
CA MET A 14 28.66 21.62 24.86
C MET A 14 28.69 20.94 26.22
N LEU A 15 29.88 20.57 26.72
CA LEU A 15 30.03 19.98 28.05
C LEU A 15 29.58 20.95 29.16
N MET A 16 29.96 22.23 29.05
CA MET A 16 29.52 23.26 30.00
C MET A 16 28.00 23.49 29.95
N ARG A 17 27.41 23.57 28.75
CA ARG A 17 25.94 23.67 28.59
C ARG A 17 25.23 22.48 29.22
N VAL A 18 25.77 21.27 29.05
CA VAL A 18 25.18 20.06 29.64
C VAL A 18 25.29 20.09 31.17
N ALA A 19 26.45 20.46 31.72
CA ALA A 19 26.64 20.59 33.16
C ALA A 19 25.70 21.62 33.78
N VAL A 20 25.61 22.83 33.19
CA VAL A 20 24.64 23.87 33.59
C VAL A 20 23.20 23.40 33.41
N GLY A 21 22.91 22.69 32.32
CA GLY A 21 21.59 22.15 32.03
C GLY A 21 21.11 21.10 33.05
N ILE A 22 22.03 20.36 33.67
CA ILE A 22 21.75 19.34 34.69
C ILE A 22 21.66 19.97 36.08
N HIS A 23 22.65 20.78 36.46
CA HIS A 23 22.82 21.25 37.84
C HIS A 23 22.24 22.66 38.10
N LYS A 24 21.84 23.39 37.06
CA LYS A 24 21.22 24.72 37.13
C LYS A 24 22.04 25.69 37.99
N ASP A 25 21.51 26.10 39.13
CA ASP A 25 22.09 27.11 40.01
C ASP A 25 23.15 26.55 40.97
N ASP A 26 23.33 25.22 41.03
CA ASP A 26 24.36 24.56 41.82
C ASP A 26 25.72 24.59 41.10
N ILE A 27 26.43 25.71 41.25
CA ILE A 27 27.70 25.99 40.56
C ILE A 27 28.79 24.97 40.92
N ASP A 28 28.85 24.51 42.17
CA ASP A 28 29.88 23.56 42.60
C ASP A 28 29.71 22.22 41.86
N SER A 29 28.47 21.75 41.72
CA SER A 29 28.18 20.56 40.92
C SER A 29 28.34 20.78 39.42
N VAL A 30 28.04 21.97 38.88
CA VAL A 30 28.31 22.33 37.48
C VAL A 30 29.81 22.19 37.17
N ILE A 31 30.67 22.82 37.98
CA ILE A 31 32.12 22.81 37.76
C ILE A 31 32.64 21.37 37.85
N LYS A 32 32.24 20.62 38.88
CA LYS A 32 32.66 19.23 39.06
C LYS A 32 32.25 18.34 37.88
N THR A 33 31.02 18.46 37.39
CA THR A 33 30.53 17.68 36.24
C THR A 33 31.22 18.09 34.93
N TYR A 34 31.48 19.39 34.73
CA TYR A 34 32.25 19.87 33.58
C TYR A 34 33.70 19.34 33.59
N GLU A 35 34.39 19.42 34.73
CA GLU A 35 35.77 18.93 34.85
C GLU A 35 35.85 17.43 34.57
N LEU A 36 34.99 16.64 35.20
CA LEU A 36 34.99 15.18 35.02
C LEU A 36 34.66 14.76 33.59
N THR A 37 33.71 15.43 32.93
CA THR A 37 33.36 15.13 31.54
C THR A 37 34.38 15.66 30.52
N SER A 38 35.01 16.81 30.80
CA SER A 38 36.06 17.40 29.94
C SER A 38 37.36 16.58 29.94
N GLN A 39 37.66 15.93 31.06
CA GLN A 39 38.79 15.00 31.22
C GLN A 39 38.43 13.56 30.80
N SER A 40 37.24 13.34 30.23
CA SER A 40 36.77 12.03 29.74
C SER A 40 36.66 10.94 30.82
N TRP A 41 36.43 11.30 32.09
CA TRP A 41 36.17 10.29 33.15
C TRP A 41 34.83 9.58 32.93
N PHE A 42 33.83 10.29 32.39
CA PHE A 42 32.57 9.73 31.92
C PHE A 42 31.92 10.63 30.87
N THR A 43 30.88 10.13 30.20
CA THR A 43 30.02 10.91 29.30
C THR A 43 28.55 10.64 29.59
N HIS A 44 27.69 11.59 29.24
CA HIS A 44 26.24 11.38 29.22
C HIS A 44 25.78 10.75 27.90
N ALA A 45 24.60 10.14 27.92
CA ALA A 45 23.96 9.61 26.71
C ALA A 45 23.62 10.73 25.71
N SER A 46 23.56 10.38 24.42
CA SER A 46 23.31 11.32 23.31
C SER A 46 22.09 12.23 23.50
N PRO A 47 20.93 11.77 24.03
CA PRO A 47 19.79 12.66 24.26
C PRO A 47 20.09 13.78 25.26
N THR A 48 20.92 13.54 26.26
CA THR A 48 21.31 14.53 27.27
C THR A 48 22.26 15.56 26.65
N LEU A 49 23.27 15.10 25.88
CA LEU A 49 24.22 15.98 25.19
C LEU A 49 23.52 16.94 24.21
N LEU A 50 22.48 16.45 23.54
CA LEU A 50 21.71 17.21 22.56
C LEU A 50 20.75 18.22 23.19
N ASN A 51 20.14 17.91 24.34
CA ASN A 51 18.98 18.67 24.84
C ASN A 51 19.21 19.43 26.16
N ALA A 52 20.18 19.04 26.99
CA ALA A 52 20.43 19.71 28.27
C ALA A 52 20.78 21.19 28.07
N GLY A 53 20.20 22.08 28.87
CA GLY A 53 20.41 23.52 28.75
C GLY A 53 19.76 24.19 27.53
N THR A 54 18.92 23.47 26.77
CA THR A 54 18.12 24.06 25.68
C THR A 54 16.69 24.39 26.16
N PRO A 55 15.95 25.28 25.47
CA PRO A 55 14.56 25.62 25.83
C PRO A 55 13.58 24.45 25.85
N LYS A 56 13.96 23.28 25.29
CA LYS A 56 13.14 22.05 25.29
C LYS A 56 13.98 20.84 25.72
N PRO A 57 14.20 20.65 27.03
CA PRO A 57 15.08 19.59 27.55
C PRO A 57 14.57 18.16 27.27
N GLN A 58 13.28 17.99 26.95
CA GLN A 58 12.66 16.72 26.59
C GLN A 58 11.69 16.90 25.41
N GLY A 59 11.95 16.19 24.30
CA GLY A 59 10.95 15.84 23.30
C GLY A 59 10.47 16.96 22.37
N LYS A 60 10.41 16.68 21.07
CA LYS A 60 9.96 17.57 19.98
C LYS A 60 8.46 17.92 20.03
N ALA A 61 7.81 18.00 21.18
CA ALA A 61 6.40 18.34 21.30
C ALA A 61 6.21 19.87 21.45
N LYS A 62 5.21 20.44 20.77
CA LYS A 62 4.74 21.82 21.04
C LYS A 62 3.78 21.88 22.23
N LYS A 63 2.99 20.81 22.45
CA LYS A 63 2.04 20.64 23.56
C LYS A 63 1.83 19.15 23.79
N VAL A 64 1.77 18.73 25.05
CA VAL A 64 1.44 17.34 25.43
C VAL A 64 0.00 17.31 25.90
N VAL A 65 -0.76 16.32 25.44
CA VAL A 65 -2.15 16.08 25.85
C VAL A 65 -2.34 14.59 26.12
N LYS A 66 -3.35 14.21 26.90
CA LYS A 66 -3.71 12.80 27.08
C LYS A 66 -4.19 12.24 25.74
N ALA A 67 -3.68 11.07 25.33
CA ALA A 67 -4.04 10.43 24.06
C ALA A 67 -5.57 10.20 23.95
N GLN A 68 -6.21 9.76 25.03
CA GLN A 68 -7.66 9.58 25.11
C GLN A 68 -8.45 10.87 24.84
N LYS A 69 -7.90 12.04 25.17
CA LYS A 69 -8.54 13.31 24.87
C LYS A 69 -8.59 13.56 23.37
N LEU A 70 -7.48 13.33 22.67
CA LEU A 70 -7.44 13.43 21.20
C LEU A 70 -8.37 12.40 20.55
N TRP A 71 -8.36 11.16 21.06
CA TRP A 71 -9.23 10.10 20.59
C TRP A 71 -10.72 10.46 20.71
N TYR A 72 -11.11 11.08 21.84
CA TYR A 72 -12.48 11.53 22.06
C TYR A 72 -12.91 12.59 21.03
N GLU A 73 -12.05 13.57 20.72
CA GLU A 73 -12.37 14.58 19.70
C GLU A 73 -12.48 13.98 18.29
N VAL A 74 -11.63 13.01 17.94
CA VAL A 74 -11.74 12.28 16.66
C VAL A 74 -13.05 11.51 16.60
N PHE A 75 -13.39 10.78 17.66
CA PHE A 75 -14.64 10.01 17.75
C PHE A 75 -15.88 10.91 17.68
N LYS A 76 -15.86 12.05 18.37
CA LYS A 76 -16.92 13.05 18.32
C LYS A 76 -17.13 13.56 16.89
N SER A 77 -16.04 13.93 16.20
CA SER A 77 -16.08 14.35 14.78
C SER A 77 -16.68 13.26 13.88
N GLN A 78 -16.34 11.98 14.12
CA GLN A 78 -16.86 10.86 13.34
C GLN A 78 -18.36 10.63 13.58
N ILE A 79 -18.85 10.80 14.80
CA ILE A 79 -20.30 10.73 15.09
C ILE A 79 -21.04 11.86 14.35
N GLU A 80 -20.49 13.07 14.37
CA GLU A 80 -21.15 14.25 13.82
C GLU A 80 -21.11 14.29 12.28
N THR A 81 -20.00 13.85 11.67
CA THR A 81 -19.73 14.08 10.25
C THR A 81 -19.40 12.82 9.45
N GLY A 82 -19.19 11.68 10.11
CA GLY A 82 -18.63 10.48 9.48
C GLY A 82 -17.12 10.58 9.16
N THR A 83 -16.46 11.68 9.52
CA THR A 83 -15.04 11.95 9.23
C THR A 83 -14.30 12.36 10.51
N PRO A 84 -12.97 12.19 10.61
CA PRO A 84 -12.00 11.82 9.56
C PRO A 84 -12.00 10.32 9.22
N TYR A 85 -11.49 9.99 8.04
CA TYR A 85 -11.13 8.61 7.69
C TYR A 85 -10.00 8.09 8.57
N MET A 86 -9.98 6.77 8.77
CA MET A 86 -8.98 6.10 9.61
C MET A 86 -8.06 5.26 8.74
N LEU A 87 -6.79 5.65 8.68
CA LEU A 87 -5.73 4.89 8.00
C LEU A 87 -4.57 4.63 8.96
N PHE A 88 -4.02 3.43 8.89
CA PHE A 88 -2.92 2.99 9.74
C PHE A 88 -1.59 3.06 9.00
N LYS A 89 -0.88 4.20 9.12
CA LYS A 89 0.37 4.50 8.41
C LYS A 89 1.38 3.35 8.43
N ASP A 90 1.60 2.74 9.59
CA ASP A 90 2.60 1.69 9.75
C ASP A 90 2.22 0.41 8.99
N SER A 91 0.93 0.05 9.00
CA SER A 91 0.41 -1.09 8.25
C SER A 91 0.53 -0.87 6.75
N CYS A 92 0.17 0.33 6.27
CA CYS A 92 0.29 0.73 4.88
C CYS A 92 1.74 0.61 4.37
N ASN A 93 2.71 1.17 5.12
CA ASN A 93 4.11 1.18 4.71
C ASN A 93 4.77 -0.22 4.80
N ARG A 94 4.44 -1.03 5.80
CA ARG A 94 5.06 -2.36 5.99
C ARG A 94 4.66 -3.35 4.88
N LYS A 95 3.40 -3.28 4.44
CA LYS A 95 2.79 -4.22 3.50
C LYS A 95 2.83 -3.76 2.03
N SER A 96 3.26 -2.52 1.75
CA SER A 96 3.31 -2.02 0.38
C SER A 96 4.48 -2.61 -0.41
N ASN A 97 4.22 -2.96 -1.67
CA ASN A 97 5.27 -3.30 -2.64
C ASN A 97 6.14 -2.08 -3.01
N GLN A 98 5.64 -0.86 -2.80
CA GLN A 98 6.35 0.39 -3.06
C GLN A 98 7.19 0.89 -1.86
N LYS A 99 7.35 0.10 -0.80
CA LYS A 99 8.16 0.48 0.38
C LYS A 99 9.63 0.78 0.06
N ASN A 100 10.12 0.31 -1.08
CA ASN A 100 11.46 0.60 -1.62
C ASN A 100 11.61 2.06 -2.11
N LEU A 101 10.51 2.76 -2.42
CA LEU A 101 10.53 4.14 -2.92
C LEU A 101 10.66 5.16 -1.78
N GLY A 102 10.17 4.81 -0.58
CA GLY A 102 10.22 5.63 0.62
C GLY A 102 8.94 5.53 1.44
N THR A 103 8.78 6.44 2.40
CA THR A 103 7.61 6.47 3.28
C THR A 103 6.38 7.02 2.54
N ILE A 104 5.33 6.22 2.46
CA ILE A 104 4.00 6.62 1.98
C ILE A 104 3.33 7.47 3.08
N ASN A 105 2.93 8.68 2.70
CA ASN A 105 2.47 9.71 3.65
C ASN A 105 0.96 9.96 3.64
N SER A 106 0.25 9.49 2.63
CA SER A 106 -1.20 9.71 2.48
C SER A 106 -1.84 8.59 1.66
N SER A 107 -3.17 8.59 1.62
CA SER A 107 -3.98 7.84 0.66
C SER A 107 -4.75 8.82 -0.23
N THR A 108 -5.64 8.31 -1.07
CA THR A 108 -6.54 9.06 -1.94
C THR A 108 -7.85 9.42 -1.22
N LEU A 109 -8.74 10.08 -1.94
CA LEU A 109 -10.05 10.51 -1.46
C LEU A 109 -10.89 9.36 -0.89
N CYS A 110 -10.83 8.16 -1.47
CA CYS A 110 -11.63 7.01 -1.05
C CYS A 110 -10.87 6.03 -0.15
N ALA A 111 -9.66 6.40 0.31
CA ALA A 111 -8.82 5.64 1.25
C ALA A 111 -8.33 4.25 0.76
N GLU A 112 -8.53 3.90 -0.51
CA GLU A 112 -8.21 2.60 -1.09
C GLU A 112 -6.80 2.53 -1.69
N ILE A 113 -6.25 3.66 -2.13
CA ILE A 113 -4.95 3.71 -2.81
C ILE A 113 -3.84 4.09 -1.85
N ILE A 114 -2.80 3.27 -1.81
CA ILE A 114 -1.62 3.41 -0.95
C ILE A 114 -0.37 3.43 -1.83
N GLU A 115 -0.11 4.60 -2.41
CA GLU A 115 0.99 4.82 -3.36
C GLU A 115 1.97 5.88 -2.83
N TYR A 116 3.23 5.75 -3.24
CA TYR A 116 4.27 6.71 -2.92
C TYR A 116 4.03 8.06 -3.61
N THR A 117 4.26 9.13 -2.86
CA THR A 117 4.21 10.50 -3.37
C THR A 117 5.40 11.29 -2.86
N SER A 118 5.87 12.23 -3.67
CA SER A 118 6.95 13.15 -3.34
C SER A 118 6.69 14.52 -3.99
N PRO A 119 7.44 15.58 -3.65
CA PRO A 119 7.31 16.88 -4.33
C PRO A 119 7.47 16.81 -5.87
N THR A 120 8.12 15.76 -6.37
CA THR A 120 8.37 15.52 -7.81
C THR A 120 7.52 14.40 -8.42
N GLU A 121 6.77 13.64 -7.61
CA GLU A 121 5.97 12.50 -8.07
C GLU A 121 4.57 12.56 -7.46
N THR A 122 3.56 12.66 -8.32
CA THR A 122 2.15 12.63 -7.92
C THR A 122 1.59 11.25 -8.29
N ALA A 123 1.18 10.47 -7.31
CA ALA A 123 0.55 9.17 -7.51
C ALA A 123 -0.73 9.30 -8.36
N VAL A 124 -1.01 8.30 -9.21
CA VAL A 124 -2.16 8.29 -10.11
C VAL A 124 -2.82 6.94 -10.04
N CYS A 125 -4.13 6.95 -9.85
CA CYS A 125 -4.91 5.74 -9.75
C CYS A 125 -5.59 5.39 -11.09
N ASN A 126 -5.38 4.18 -11.58
CA ASN A 126 -6.05 3.61 -12.76
C ASN A 126 -6.97 2.47 -12.27
N LEU A 127 -8.29 2.66 -12.31
CA LEU A 127 -9.27 1.77 -11.67
C LEU A 127 -10.18 1.04 -12.64
N ALA A 128 -10.50 -0.20 -12.32
CA ALA A 128 -11.61 -0.96 -12.91
C ALA A 128 -12.23 -1.88 -11.86
N SER A 129 -13.47 -2.31 -12.08
CA SER A 129 -14.18 -3.21 -11.15
C SER A 129 -14.79 -4.41 -11.84
N ILE A 130 -14.58 -5.60 -11.27
CA ILE A 130 -15.13 -6.87 -11.75
C ILE A 130 -16.53 -7.08 -11.15
N ALA A 131 -17.53 -7.35 -11.99
CA ALA A 131 -18.90 -7.61 -11.55
C ALA A 131 -19.07 -9.08 -11.12
N LEU A 132 -18.94 -9.36 -9.82
CA LEU A 132 -18.96 -10.71 -9.25
C LEU A 132 -20.24 -11.53 -9.53
N PRO A 133 -21.45 -10.95 -9.61
CA PRO A 133 -22.66 -11.73 -9.91
C PRO A 133 -22.63 -12.44 -11.27
N GLN A 134 -21.81 -11.95 -12.21
CA GLN A 134 -21.70 -12.54 -13.55
C GLN A 134 -21.03 -13.92 -13.54
N PHE A 135 -20.39 -14.30 -12.44
CA PHE A 135 -19.72 -15.58 -12.25
C PHE A 135 -20.58 -16.60 -11.51
N VAL A 136 -21.81 -16.25 -11.12
CA VAL A 136 -22.75 -17.23 -10.54
C VAL A 136 -23.43 -18.02 -11.67
N ARG A 137 -23.34 -19.35 -11.60
CA ARG A 137 -23.86 -20.28 -12.62
C ARG A 137 -24.80 -21.31 -12.03
N VAL A 138 -25.66 -21.88 -12.87
CA VAL A 138 -26.55 -22.98 -12.52
C VAL A 138 -25.88 -24.31 -12.91
N LYS A 139 -25.86 -25.28 -12.00
CA LYS A 139 -25.32 -26.62 -12.25
C LYS A 139 -26.19 -27.37 -13.27
N GLY A 140 -25.54 -28.13 -14.15
CA GLY A 140 -26.22 -28.97 -15.16
C GLY A 140 -26.75 -28.23 -16.39
N VAL A 141 -26.38 -26.95 -16.57
CA VAL A 141 -26.74 -26.14 -17.75
C VAL A 141 -25.47 -25.80 -18.52
N SER A 142 -25.48 -25.95 -19.86
CA SER A 142 -24.31 -25.63 -20.70
C SER A 142 -23.99 -24.13 -20.66
N ALA A 143 -22.76 -23.75 -20.98
CA ALA A 143 -22.31 -22.36 -20.93
C ALA A 143 -23.16 -21.43 -21.81
N GLU A 144 -23.62 -21.90 -22.97
CA GLU A 144 -24.44 -21.13 -23.93
C GLU A 144 -25.91 -21.03 -23.50
N SER A 145 -26.38 -21.94 -22.65
CA SER A 145 -27.77 -22.02 -22.20
C SER A 145 -27.98 -21.46 -20.79
N GLN A 146 -26.95 -20.84 -20.20
CA GLN A 146 -27.07 -20.18 -18.90
C GLN A 146 -28.12 -19.05 -18.95
N PRO A 147 -28.95 -18.91 -17.90
CA PRO A 147 -29.96 -17.85 -17.86
C PRO A 147 -29.29 -16.47 -17.92
N SER A 148 -29.83 -15.59 -18.75
CA SER A 148 -29.31 -14.22 -18.96
C SER A 148 -29.36 -13.36 -17.71
N LYS A 149 -30.24 -13.68 -16.75
CA LYS A 149 -30.36 -12.99 -15.47
C LYS A 149 -30.79 -13.95 -14.37
N LEU A 150 -29.94 -14.10 -13.35
CA LEU A 150 -30.32 -14.72 -12.08
C LEU A 150 -30.88 -13.64 -11.16
N VAL A 151 -31.96 -13.98 -10.43
CA VAL A 151 -32.62 -13.04 -9.49
C VAL A 151 -32.93 -13.78 -8.19
N GLY A 152 -32.66 -13.11 -7.07
CA GLY A 152 -32.95 -13.60 -5.73
C GLY A 152 -32.24 -14.90 -5.37
N SER A 153 -32.61 -15.47 -4.23
CA SER A 153 -32.03 -16.69 -3.67
C SER A 153 -32.79 -17.97 -4.05
N ILE A 154 -33.91 -17.87 -4.77
CA ILE A 154 -34.71 -19.03 -5.15
C ILE A 154 -33.89 -19.94 -6.08
N GLY A 155 -33.70 -21.20 -5.68
CA GLY A 155 -32.89 -22.17 -6.41
C GLY A 155 -31.38 -22.04 -6.19
N SER A 156 -30.94 -21.32 -5.16
CA SER A 156 -29.52 -21.15 -4.80
C SER A 156 -28.77 -22.46 -4.62
N GLY A 157 -29.42 -23.52 -4.10
CA GLY A 157 -28.79 -24.84 -3.90
C GLY A 157 -28.27 -25.49 -5.20
N ASN A 158 -28.81 -25.10 -6.36
CA ASN A 158 -28.34 -25.55 -7.67
C ASN A 158 -27.37 -24.58 -8.33
N ARG A 159 -26.85 -23.58 -7.61
CA ARG A 159 -25.91 -22.59 -8.12
C ARG A 159 -24.52 -22.79 -7.55
N TYR A 160 -23.52 -22.27 -8.25
CA TYR A 160 -22.12 -22.23 -7.80
C TYR A 160 -21.42 -20.99 -8.35
N PHE A 161 -20.31 -20.61 -7.71
CA PHE A 161 -19.43 -19.57 -8.22
C PHE A 161 -18.41 -20.20 -9.17
N ASP A 162 -18.39 -19.72 -10.40
CA ASP A 162 -17.59 -20.27 -11.49
C ASP A 162 -16.21 -19.59 -11.53
N PHE A 163 -15.27 -20.18 -10.80
CA PHE A 163 -13.87 -19.76 -10.80
C PHE A 163 -13.17 -20.06 -12.12
N ASP A 164 -13.60 -21.10 -12.85
CA ASP A 164 -13.03 -21.44 -14.14
C ASP A 164 -13.34 -20.34 -15.15
N LYS A 165 -14.58 -19.81 -15.18
CA LYS A 165 -14.89 -18.63 -16.00
C LYS A 165 -14.21 -17.35 -15.50
N LEU A 166 -14.00 -17.25 -14.19
CA LEU A 166 -13.12 -16.19 -13.69
C LEU A 166 -11.74 -16.36 -14.32
N ALA A 167 -11.21 -17.60 -14.45
CA ALA A 167 -9.84 -18.05 -14.78
C ALA A 167 -9.53 -18.64 -16.17
N GLU A 168 -10.47 -18.70 -17.10
CA GLU A 168 -10.26 -19.35 -18.39
C GLU A 168 -9.20 -18.58 -19.22
N ILE A 169 -8.09 -19.22 -19.53
CA ILE A 169 -6.92 -18.57 -20.15
C ILE A 169 -7.23 -18.25 -21.62
N ILE A 170 -7.18 -16.97 -22.01
CA ILE A 170 -7.13 -16.61 -23.43
C ILE A 170 -5.72 -16.93 -23.95
N GLU A 171 -5.54 -18.13 -24.53
CA GLU A 171 -4.32 -18.51 -25.28
C GLU A 171 -3.95 -17.45 -26.34
N ARG A 172 -4.92 -16.70 -26.87
CA ARG A 172 -4.70 -15.65 -27.88
C ARG A 172 -4.03 -14.37 -27.36
N THR A 173 -4.25 -13.95 -26.11
CA THR A 173 -3.71 -12.67 -25.59
C THR A 173 -2.24 -12.80 -25.18
N LEU A 174 -1.83 -13.99 -24.72
CA LEU A 174 -0.42 -14.29 -24.44
C LEU A 174 0.42 -14.32 -25.73
N LEU A 175 -0.15 -14.73 -26.86
CA LEU A 175 0.54 -14.69 -28.16
C LEU A 175 0.76 -13.25 -28.66
N GLU A 176 -0.21 -12.35 -28.48
CA GLU A 176 -0.05 -10.93 -28.86
C GLU A 176 0.94 -10.19 -27.95
N SER A 177 0.87 -10.42 -26.63
CA SER A 177 1.82 -9.84 -25.69
C SER A 177 3.23 -10.44 -25.76
N TYR A 178 3.37 -11.71 -26.17
CA TYR A 178 4.67 -12.30 -26.51
C TYR A 178 5.28 -11.67 -27.77
N ASN A 179 4.47 -11.38 -28.80
CA ASN A 179 4.95 -10.74 -30.02
C ASN A 179 5.44 -9.30 -29.76
N ASP A 180 4.74 -8.51 -28.94
CA ASP A 180 5.19 -7.17 -28.53
C ASP A 180 6.45 -7.21 -27.64
N PHE A 181 6.62 -8.25 -26.83
CA PHE A 181 7.82 -8.45 -26.01
C PHE A 181 9.04 -8.89 -26.85
N ILE A 182 8.83 -9.65 -27.94
CA ILE A 182 9.88 -10.08 -28.85
C ILE A 182 10.37 -8.91 -29.74
N GLU A 183 9.46 -8.05 -30.24
CA GLU A 183 9.86 -6.90 -31.06
C GLU A 183 10.68 -5.85 -30.27
N SER A 184 10.39 -5.66 -28.98
CA SER A 184 11.04 -4.63 -28.17
C SER A 184 12.42 -5.00 -27.60
N ARG A 185 12.87 -6.26 -27.71
CA ARG A 185 14.13 -6.74 -27.10
C ARG A 185 15.05 -7.58 -27.99
N MET A 186 14.92 -7.45 -29.30
CA MET A 186 15.72 -8.19 -30.30
C MET A 186 17.20 -7.74 -30.43
N LEU A 187 17.85 -7.36 -29.33
CA LEU A 187 19.28 -6.99 -29.33
C LEU A 187 20.14 -7.64 -28.24
N TYR A 188 19.59 -8.38 -27.27
CA TYR A 188 20.40 -8.81 -26.11
C TYR A 188 20.35 -10.28 -25.67
N LEU A 189 19.62 -11.19 -26.33
CA LEU A 189 19.49 -12.59 -25.85
C LEU A 189 19.64 -13.65 -26.96
N ALA A 190 20.62 -13.50 -27.84
CA ALA A 190 20.93 -14.51 -28.86
C ALA A 190 21.70 -15.75 -28.34
N PHE A 191 21.85 -15.94 -27.02
CA PHE A 191 22.78 -16.94 -26.45
C PHE A 191 22.25 -17.80 -25.31
N ILE A 192 20.94 -17.87 -25.07
CA ILE A 192 20.36 -18.77 -24.06
C ILE A 192 19.52 -19.85 -24.77
N PRO A 193 19.75 -21.16 -24.52
CA PRO A 193 19.05 -22.23 -25.21
C PRO A 193 17.52 -22.14 -25.04
N ARG A 194 16.82 -22.05 -26.17
CA ARG A 194 15.37 -21.90 -26.37
C ARG A 194 14.45 -22.91 -25.66
N ILE A 195 14.99 -23.95 -25.03
CA ILE A 195 14.21 -25.11 -24.53
C ILE A 195 13.89 -25.01 -23.04
N TYR A 196 14.65 -24.24 -22.24
CA TYR A 196 14.45 -24.21 -20.78
C TYR A 196 13.46 -23.16 -20.27
N TYR A 197 13.12 -22.14 -21.09
CA TYR A 197 12.13 -21.13 -20.70
C TYR A 197 10.68 -21.55 -20.98
N TYR A 198 10.46 -22.41 -21.98
CA TYR A 198 9.12 -22.86 -22.38
C TYR A 198 8.49 -23.79 -21.34
N THR A 199 9.29 -24.57 -20.62
CA THR A 199 8.81 -25.50 -19.59
C THR A 199 8.73 -24.87 -18.20
N MET A 200 9.41 -23.76 -17.91
CA MET A 200 9.44 -23.18 -16.55
C MET A 200 8.46 -22.02 -16.35
N ILE A 201 8.09 -21.29 -17.41
CA ILE A 201 7.05 -20.24 -17.34
C ILE A 201 5.65 -20.81 -17.63
N VAL A 202 5.56 -21.89 -18.42
CA VAL A 202 4.26 -22.52 -18.74
C VAL A 202 3.83 -23.56 -17.69
N ASN A 203 4.76 -24.15 -16.92
CA ASN A 203 4.42 -25.12 -15.86
C ASN A 203 4.41 -24.54 -14.44
N LEU A 204 4.72 -23.26 -14.22
CA LEU A 204 4.44 -22.60 -12.95
C LEU A 204 3.04 -21.95 -13.03
N CYS A 205 2.02 -22.74 -12.70
CA CYS A 205 0.66 -22.28 -12.38
C CYS A 205 -0.20 -21.69 -13.53
N ALA A 206 -0.31 -22.41 -14.65
CA ALA A 206 -1.35 -22.16 -15.65
C ALA A 206 -2.75 -22.70 -15.24
N CYS A 207 -2.97 -23.05 -13.97
CA CYS A 207 -4.25 -23.61 -13.50
C CYS A 207 -5.22 -22.58 -12.91
N CYS A 208 -4.83 -21.33 -12.68
CA CYS A 208 -5.62 -20.41 -11.83
C CYS A 208 -5.68 -18.94 -12.28
N VAL A 209 -5.40 -18.58 -13.54
CA VAL A 209 -5.30 -17.16 -13.94
C VAL A 209 -6.59 -16.62 -14.56
N GLY A 210 -7.26 -15.75 -13.83
CA GLY A 210 -8.46 -14.99 -14.21
C GLY A 210 -8.53 -14.47 -15.68
N GLN A 211 -9.35 -14.93 -16.65
CA GLN A 211 -9.47 -14.23 -17.97
C GLN A 211 -9.90 -12.78 -17.80
N ILE A 212 -10.93 -12.54 -17.01
CA ILE A 212 -11.45 -11.18 -16.83
C ILE A 212 -10.43 -10.34 -16.06
N THR A 213 -9.77 -10.92 -15.07
CA THR A 213 -8.70 -10.25 -14.33
C THR A 213 -7.51 -9.90 -15.24
N LEU A 214 -7.08 -10.81 -16.11
CA LEU A 214 -5.99 -10.57 -17.07
C LEU A 214 -6.34 -9.49 -18.10
N VAL A 215 -7.57 -9.53 -18.63
CA VAL A 215 -8.06 -8.52 -19.57
C VAL A 215 -8.12 -7.15 -18.87
N VAL A 216 -8.66 -7.09 -17.66
CA VAL A 216 -8.71 -5.84 -16.87
C VAL A 216 -7.30 -5.33 -16.57
N THR A 217 -6.38 -6.20 -16.16
CA THR A 217 -4.97 -5.87 -15.91
C THR A 217 -4.32 -5.28 -17.16
N THR A 218 -4.50 -5.93 -18.31
CA THR A 218 -3.95 -5.47 -19.59
C THR A 218 -4.54 -4.13 -20.01
N ASN A 219 -5.85 -3.97 -19.85
CA ASN A 219 -6.55 -2.73 -20.18
C ASN A 219 -6.06 -1.57 -19.30
N LEU A 220 -5.97 -1.78 -17.98
CA LEU A 220 -5.46 -0.78 -17.04
C LEU A 220 -4.00 -0.43 -17.34
N ASN A 221 -3.17 -1.42 -17.69
CA ASN A 221 -1.81 -1.16 -18.09
C ASN A 221 -1.73 -0.32 -19.39
N LYS A 222 -2.57 -0.60 -20.39
CA LYS A 222 -2.67 0.22 -21.62
C LYS A 222 -3.16 1.63 -21.32
N THR A 223 -4.12 1.79 -20.39
CA THR A 223 -4.63 3.09 -19.95
C THR A 223 -3.49 4.01 -19.50
N ILE A 224 -2.48 3.50 -18.80
CA ILE A 224 -1.32 4.29 -18.35
C ILE A 224 -0.61 4.99 -19.54
N ASP A 225 -0.53 4.32 -20.68
CA ASP A 225 0.21 4.85 -21.84
C ASP A 225 -0.61 5.85 -22.65
N VAL A 226 -1.94 5.65 -22.74
CA VAL A 226 -2.86 6.49 -23.51
C VAL A 226 -3.45 7.66 -22.72
N ASN A 227 -3.38 7.63 -21.38
CA ASN A 227 -4.02 8.62 -20.53
C ASN A 227 -3.43 10.03 -20.73
N TYR A 228 -4.28 11.05 -20.64
CA TYR A 228 -3.86 12.44 -20.55
C TYR A 228 -3.57 12.82 -19.10
N TYR A 229 -2.34 13.27 -18.82
CA TYR A 229 -1.92 13.68 -17.49
C TYR A 229 -1.93 15.20 -17.38
N PRO A 230 -2.70 15.80 -16.45
CA PRO A 230 -2.79 17.25 -16.33
C PRO A 230 -1.51 17.89 -15.78
N VAL A 231 -0.64 17.11 -15.12
CA VAL A 231 0.64 17.56 -14.55
C VAL A 231 1.73 16.54 -14.84
N GLU A 232 2.96 17.02 -15.10
CA GLU A 232 4.07 16.14 -15.49
C GLU A 232 4.51 15.20 -14.36
N THR A 233 4.41 15.66 -13.10
CA THR A 233 4.70 14.82 -11.91
C THR A 233 3.81 13.59 -11.83
N ALA A 234 2.57 13.67 -12.33
CA ALA A 234 1.62 12.57 -12.41
C ALA A 234 2.01 11.57 -13.50
N LYS A 235 2.37 12.08 -14.68
CA LYS A 235 2.85 11.27 -15.81
C LYS A 235 4.11 10.50 -15.46
N MET A 236 5.09 11.17 -14.83
CA MET A 236 6.34 10.53 -14.42
C MET A 236 6.10 9.40 -13.42
N SER A 237 5.32 9.65 -12.37
CA SER A 237 4.99 8.64 -11.35
C SER A 237 4.31 7.42 -11.99
N ASN A 238 3.25 7.64 -12.76
CA ASN A 238 2.46 6.54 -13.34
C ASN A 238 3.27 5.74 -14.38
N ARG A 239 4.14 6.39 -15.17
CA ARG A 239 5.01 5.67 -16.13
C ARG A 239 6.14 4.90 -15.46
N ARG A 240 6.65 5.39 -14.32
CA ARG A 240 7.78 4.79 -13.61
C ARG A 240 7.36 3.56 -12.80
N HIS A 241 6.23 3.65 -12.10
CA HIS A 241 5.80 2.64 -11.13
C HIS A 241 4.63 1.79 -11.61
N ARG A 242 3.92 2.25 -12.66
CA ARG A 242 2.79 1.60 -13.33
C ARG A 242 1.76 0.95 -12.39
N PRO A 243 1.28 1.65 -11.34
CA PRO A 243 0.26 1.09 -10.45
C PRO A 243 -1.09 0.95 -11.16
N ILE A 244 -1.81 -0.12 -10.81
CA ILE A 244 -3.18 -0.38 -11.26
C ILE A 244 -4.02 -0.81 -10.06
N GLY A 245 -5.30 -0.45 -10.04
CA GLY A 245 -6.25 -0.84 -9.01
C GLY A 245 -7.40 -1.66 -9.60
N ILE A 246 -7.47 -2.94 -9.23
CA ILE A 246 -8.56 -3.83 -9.61
C ILE A 246 -9.48 -3.99 -8.40
N GLY A 247 -10.71 -3.52 -8.54
CA GLY A 247 -11.76 -3.67 -7.55
C GLY A 247 -12.82 -4.69 -7.97
N VAL A 248 -13.85 -4.81 -7.14
CA VAL A 248 -15.02 -5.66 -7.39
C VAL A 248 -16.31 -4.90 -7.10
N GLN A 249 -17.40 -5.34 -7.70
CA GLN A 249 -18.75 -4.84 -7.43
C GLN A 249 -19.75 -6.01 -7.37
N GLY A 250 -20.84 -5.83 -6.62
CA GLY A 250 -21.90 -6.84 -6.49
C GLY A 250 -21.52 -8.06 -5.64
N LEU A 251 -20.64 -7.92 -4.64
CA LEU A 251 -20.32 -9.02 -3.72
C LEU A 251 -21.56 -9.48 -2.93
N ALA A 252 -22.35 -8.54 -2.43
CA ALA A 252 -23.60 -8.83 -1.73
C ALA A 252 -24.60 -9.54 -2.65
N ASP A 253 -24.74 -9.08 -3.90
CA ASP A 253 -25.58 -9.73 -4.91
C ASP A 253 -25.12 -11.17 -5.18
N ALA A 254 -23.81 -11.41 -5.30
CA ALA A 254 -23.28 -12.76 -5.48
C ALA A 254 -23.65 -13.69 -4.31
N PHE A 255 -23.53 -13.20 -3.07
CA PHE A 255 -23.96 -13.96 -1.89
C PHE A 255 -25.48 -14.22 -1.87
N ILE A 256 -26.30 -13.21 -2.21
CA ILE A 256 -27.75 -13.37 -2.32
C ILE A 256 -28.10 -14.44 -3.38
N LEU A 257 -27.46 -14.41 -4.54
CA LEU A 257 -27.68 -15.38 -5.60
C LEU A 257 -27.29 -16.80 -5.19
N LEU A 258 -26.25 -16.95 -4.38
CA LEU A 258 -25.79 -18.22 -3.82
C LEU A 258 -26.55 -18.63 -2.53
N GLY A 259 -27.46 -17.80 -2.05
CA GLY A 259 -28.20 -18.06 -0.81
C GLY A 259 -27.31 -18.10 0.44
N MET A 260 -26.19 -17.37 0.42
CA MET A 260 -25.24 -17.29 1.53
C MET A 260 -25.51 -16.03 2.36
N PRO A 261 -25.78 -16.14 3.68
CA PRO A 261 -25.76 -14.98 4.57
C PRO A 261 -24.38 -14.32 4.58
N TYR A 262 -24.31 -13.00 4.65
CA TYR A 262 -23.05 -12.25 4.53
C TYR A 262 -22.01 -12.61 5.60
N ASP A 263 -22.49 -12.93 6.81
CA ASP A 263 -21.69 -13.32 7.97
C ASP A 263 -21.40 -14.82 8.05
N SER A 264 -21.90 -15.64 7.12
CA SER A 264 -21.76 -17.09 7.16
C SER A 264 -20.31 -17.54 6.90
N PRO A 265 -19.88 -18.69 7.47
CA PRO A 265 -18.54 -19.24 7.21
C PRO A 265 -18.27 -19.48 5.72
N GLU A 266 -19.28 -19.88 4.96
CA GLU A 266 -19.19 -20.13 3.52
C GLU A 266 -18.98 -18.82 2.75
N ALA A 267 -19.68 -17.74 3.10
CA ALA A 267 -19.46 -16.41 2.52
C ALA A 267 -18.06 -15.88 2.84
N GLN A 268 -17.57 -16.09 4.07
CA GLN A 268 -16.21 -15.72 4.46
C GLN A 268 -15.14 -16.49 3.68
N GLN A 269 -15.37 -17.78 3.41
CA GLN A 269 -14.45 -18.58 2.62
C GLN A 269 -14.48 -18.15 1.15
N LEU A 270 -15.67 -18.03 0.56
CA LEU A 270 -15.83 -17.56 -0.83
C LEU A 270 -15.22 -16.17 -1.03
N ASN A 271 -15.33 -15.27 -0.06
CA ASN A 271 -14.66 -13.97 -0.09
C ASN A 271 -13.14 -14.12 -0.23
N LYS A 272 -12.51 -15.00 0.56
CA LYS A 272 -11.05 -15.24 0.46
C LYS A 272 -10.70 -15.81 -0.90
N ASP A 273 -11.44 -16.81 -1.37
CA ASP A 273 -11.17 -17.50 -2.63
C ASP A 273 -11.29 -16.54 -3.84
N ILE A 274 -12.29 -15.63 -3.84
CA ILE A 274 -12.45 -14.62 -4.88
C ILE A 274 -11.24 -13.66 -4.91
N PHE A 275 -10.83 -13.14 -3.76
CA PHE A 275 -9.72 -12.19 -3.73
C PHE A 275 -8.35 -12.86 -3.95
N GLU A 276 -8.20 -14.14 -3.60
CA GLU A 276 -7.03 -14.95 -3.94
C GLU A 276 -6.96 -15.20 -5.45
N ALA A 277 -8.09 -15.47 -6.11
CA ALA A 277 -8.11 -15.66 -7.57
C ALA A 277 -7.90 -14.36 -8.39
N ILE A 278 -8.21 -13.19 -7.81
CA ILE A 278 -8.00 -11.89 -8.46
C ILE A 278 -6.55 -11.39 -8.31
N TYR A 279 -5.84 -11.78 -7.25
CA TYR A 279 -4.50 -11.29 -6.92
C TYR A 279 -3.39 -12.10 -7.60
#